data_AF-A0A6L8FJ84-F1
#
_entry.id   AF-A0A6L8FJ84-F1
#
_cell.length_a   1.000
_cell.length_b   1.000
_cell.length_c   1.000
_cell.angle_alpha   90.00
_cell.angle_beta   90.00
_cell.angle_gamma   90.00
#
_symmetry.space_group_name_H-M   'P 1'
#
loop_
_entity.id
_entity.type
_entity.pdbx_description
1 polymer ?
#
loop_
_entity_poly.entity_id
_entity_poly.type
_entity_poly.pdbx_seq_one_letter_code
_entity_poly.pdbx_strand_id
1 'polypeptide(L)'
;MSTTQSAVSTFPTCLRTGPNRSSASRAIRGISALRYVAGFEERTMRITAELSLYPLASERPIERITGFIRELRGQPGVEVLTNQMSTQLRGELEDVQRAVDACMKAVMESGDRVVLVAKYLNADLPIDSPPQL
;
A
#
# COMPACT_ATOMS: atom_id res chain seq x y z
N MET A 1 40.42 -0.55 -50.65
CA MET A 1 39.26 -1.24 -51.26
C MET A 1 39.18 -2.62 -50.64
N SER A 2 38.28 -2.81 -49.68
CA SER A 2 37.99 -4.12 -49.07
C SER A 2 36.55 -4.09 -48.55
N THR A 3 35.93 -5.25 -48.62
CA THR A 3 34.55 -5.47 -49.05
C THR A 3 33.59 -5.61 -47.87
N THR A 4 32.40 -5.06 -48.03
CA THR A 4 31.20 -5.20 -47.19
C THR A 4 30.83 -6.67 -46.97
N GLN A 5 30.47 -7.07 -45.75
CA GLN A 5 29.73 -8.31 -45.53
C GLN A 5 28.71 -8.17 -44.39
N SER A 6 27.44 -8.28 -44.79
CA SER A 6 26.24 -8.30 -43.96
C SER A 6 26.09 -9.66 -43.27
N ALA A 7 25.64 -9.67 -42.02
CA ALA A 7 25.15 -10.87 -41.34
C ALA A 7 23.62 -10.76 -41.16
N VAL A 8 22.91 -11.59 -41.91
CA VAL A 8 21.46 -11.81 -41.85
C VAL A 8 21.20 -12.85 -40.76
N SER A 9 20.41 -12.49 -39.74
CA SER A 9 19.94 -13.42 -38.71
C SER A 9 18.61 -14.02 -39.16
N THR A 10 18.62 -15.31 -39.46
CA THR A 10 17.49 -16.09 -39.97
C THR A 10 16.70 -16.67 -38.81
N PHE A 11 15.47 -16.18 -38.58
CA PHE A 11 14.48 -16.83 -37.74
C PHE A 11 13.73 -17.90 -38.57
N PRO A 12 13.60 -19.16 -38.10
CA PRO A 12 12.73 -20.11 -38.77
C PRO A 12 11.28 -19.95 -38.31
N THR A 13 10.43 -19.54 -39.25
CA THR A 13 8.98 -19.75 -39.23
C THR A 13 8.71 -21.22 -39.56
N CYS A 14 8.08 -21.97 -38.66
CA CYS A 14 7.47 -23.25 -39.00
C CYS A 14 5.98 -23.24 -38.65
N LEU A 15 5.18 -23.35 -39.70
CA LEU A 15 3.72 -23.34 -39.76
C LEU A 15 3.15 -24.75 -39.55
N ARG A 16 1.94 -24.80 -38.95
CA ARG A 16 0.94 -25.89 -38.91
C ARG A 16 1.33 -27.08 -38.01
N THR A 17 0.47 -27.52 -37.08
CA THR A 17 -0.91 -27.95 -37.29
C THR A 17 -1.71 -27.85 -35.99
N GLY A 18 -2.91 -27.27 -36.02
CA GLY A 18 -3.83 -27.27 -34.88
C GLY A 18 -4.64 -28.58 -34.81
N PRO A 19 -4.83 -29.19 -33.62
CA PRO A 19 -5.82 -30.23 -33.46
C PRO A 19 -7.23 -29.63 -33.28
N ASN A 20 -8.10 -30.20 -34.08
CA ASN A 20 -9.53 -30.01 -34.27
C ASN A 20 -10.34 -30.03 -32.96
N ARG A 21 -11.26 -29.07 -32.80
CA ARG A 21 -12.31 -29.11 -31.77
C ARG A 21 -13.37 -30.12 -32.18
N SER A 22 -13.43 -31.28 -31.53
CA SER A 22 -14.70 -32.00 -31.41
C SER A 22 -14.76 -32.94 -30.21
N SER A 23 -15.74 -32.63 -29.35
CA SER A 23 -16.54 -33.53 -28.52
C SER A 23 -16.00 -34.08 -27.18
N ALA A 24 -16.95 -34.09 -26.24
CA ALA A 24 -17.08 -34.94 -25.06
C ALA A 24 -16.31 -34.55 -23.78
N SER A 25 -16.99 -33.70 -22.98
CA SER A 25 -17.36 -34.01 -21.60
C SER A 25 -16.33 -34.75 -20.73
N ARG A 26 -15.63 -33.98 -19.90
CA ARG A 26 -15.35 -34.42 -18.53
C ARG A 26 -15.52 -33.24 -17.58
N ALA A 27 -16.67 -33.24 -16.93
CA ALA A 27 -16.97 -32.40 -15.78
C ALA A 27 -15.86 -32.58 -14.73
N ILE A 28 -15.03 -31.56 -14.54
CA ILE A 28 -14.27 -31.43 -13.30
C ILE A 28 -15.30 -31.02 -12.25
N ARG A 29 -15.85 -32.06 -11.61
CA ARG A 29 -16.74 -31.96 -10.47
C ARG A 29 -16.01 -31.23 -9.34
N GLY A 30 -16.55 -30.06 -9.01
CA GLY A 30 -16.64 -29.52 -7.66
C GLY A 30 -15.43 -29.69 -6.75
N ILE A 31 -14.48 -28.76 -6.86
CA ILE A 31 -13.95 -28.16 -5.63
C ILE A 31 -14.81 -26.92 -5.41
N SER A 32 -15.86 -27.17 -4.65
CA SER A 32 -16.73 -26.17 -4.06
C SER A 32 -15.88 -25.10 -3.37
N ALA A 33 -15.69 -23.95 -4.03
CA ALA A 33 -15.21 -22.71 -3.42
C ALA A 33 -16.27 -22.11 -2.46
N LEU A 34 -17.00 -22.97 -1.74
CA LEU A 34 -17.94 -22.54 -0.72
C LEU A 34 -17.20 -22.33 0.60
N ARG A 35 -17.36 -21.10 1.06
CA ARG A 35 -17.50 -20.72 2.46
C ARG A 35 -16.21 -20.66 3.26
N TYR A 36 -15.38 -19.67 2.92
CA TYR A 36 -14.88 -18.77 3.97
C TYR A 36 -15.89 -17.63 4.15
N VAL A 37 -17.07 -17.96 4.65
CA VAL A 37 -18.06 -17.01 5.19
C VAL A 37 -18.61 -17.68 6.44
N ALA A 38 -17.70 -17.88 7.40
CA ALA A 38 -18.05 -17.96 8.80
C ALA A 38 -17.85 -16.53 9.32
N GLY A 39 -18.93 -15.93 9.85
CA GLY A 39 -19.05 -14.51 10.11
C GLY A 39 -17.79 -13.86 10.66
N PHE A 40 -17.17 -13.01 9.84
CA PHE A 40 -16.41 -11.89 10.36
C PHE A 40 -17.47 -10.90 10.81
N GLU A 41 -17.82 -10.93 12.09
CA GLU A 41 -18.41 -9.76 12.70
C GLU A 41 -17.39 -8.64 12.48
N GLU A 42 -17.77 -7.65 11.67
CA GLU A 42 -16.94 -6.49 11.35
C GLU A 42 -16.75 -5.74 12.67
N ARG A 43 -15.75 -6.16 13.45
CA ARG A 43 -15.38 -5.49 14.69
C ARG A 43 -14.65 -4.22 14.29
N THR A 44 -15.44 -3.21 13.98
CA THR A 44 -14.99 -1.83 13.82
C THR A 44 -14.31 -1.44 15.12
N MET A 45 -13.00 -1.20 15.04
CA MET A 45 -12.18 -0.87 16.17
C MET A 45 -11.57 0.48 15.90
N ARG A 46 -12.12 1.50 16.56
CA ARG A 46 -11.51 2.83 16.55
C ARG A 46 -10.24 2.83 17.38
N ILE A 47 -9.19 3.36 16.77
CA ILE A 47 -7.88 3.47 17.37
C ILE A 47 -7.37 4.90 17.29
N THR A 48 -6.40 5.18 18.15
CA THR A 48 -5.56 6.37 18.04
C THR A 48 -4.15 5.93 17.71
N ALA A 49 -3.52 6.57 16.74
CA ALA A 49 -2.12 6.35 16.41
C ALA A 49 -1.33 7.65 16.53
N GLU A 50 -0.08 7.55 16.98
CA GLU A 50 0.89 8.65 16.99
C GLU A 50 2.03 8.32 16.04
N LEU A 51 2.35 9.26 15.14
CA LEU A 51 3.36 9.12 14.10
C LEU A 51 4.45 10.18 14.20
N SER A 52 5.69 9.76 13.98
CA SER A 52 6.85 10.64 13.77
C SER A 52 7.72 10.11 12.62
N LEU A 53 7.91 10.94 11.59
CA LEU A 53 8.72 10.61 10.40
C LEU A 53 10.07 11.31 10.47
N TYR A 54 11.16 10.55 10.27
CA TYR A 54 12.54 11.02 10.31
C TYR A 54 13.26 10.72 8.99
N PRO A 55 13.44 11.72 8.12
CA PRO A 55 14.29 11.61 6.94
C PRO A 55 15.77 11.61 7.37
N LEU A 56 16.51 10.52 7.15
CA LEU A 56 17.85 10.34 7.72
C LEU A 56 18.97 11.07 6.96
N ALA A 57 18.79 11.31 5.67
CA ALA A 57 19.82 11.90 4.80
C ALA A 57 19.21 12.81 3.72
N SER A 58 18.03 13.37 4.00
CA SER A 58 17.34 14.25 3.05
C SER A 58 17.95 15.66 3.12
N GLU A 59 18.24 16.26 1.96
CA GLU A 59 18.58 17.69 1.88
C GLU A 59 17.38 18.59 2.20
N ARG A 60 16.16 18.03 2.19
CA ARG A 60 14.90 18.77 2.35
C ARG A 60 13.98 18.11 3.38
N PRO A 61 14.41 17.94 4.64
CA PRO A 61 13.67 17.17 5.63
C PRO A 61 12.29 17.75 5.94
N ILE A 62 12.16 19.09 5.97
CA ILE A 62 10.90 19.78 6.21
C ILE A 62 9.90 19.50 5.08
N GLU A 63 10.35 19.54 3.82
CA GLU A 63 9.47 19.25 2.67
C GLU A 63 8.98 17.79 2.71
N ARG A 64 9.84 16.83 3.08
CA ARG A 64 9.45 15.43 3.23
C ARG A 64 8.40 15.23 4.32
N ILE A 65 8.64 15.80 5.51
CA ILE A 65 7.72 15.68 6.65
C ILE A 65 6.38 16.36 6.34
N THR A 66 6.41 17.58 5.81
CA THR A 66 5.18 18.31 5.47
C THR A 66 4.42 17.69 4.30
N GLY A 67 5.11 17.09 3.32
CA GLY A 67 4.51 16.30 2.25
C GLY A 67 3.75 15.09 2.79
N PHE A 68 4.39 14.30 3.65
CA PHE A 68 3.77 13.16 4.32
C PHE A 68 2.51 13.54 5.11
N ILE A 69 2.58 14.63 5.90
CA ILE A 69 1.42 15.12 6.66
C ILE A 69 0.29 15.59 5.76
N ARG A 70 0.60 16.24 4.62
CA ARG A 70 -0.41 16.67 3.64
C ARG A 70 -1.09 15.47 3.00
N GLU A 71 -0.34 14.44 2.64
CA GLU A 71 -0.91 13.19 2.10
C GLU A 71 -1.79 12.49 3.12
N LEU A 72 -1.35 12.39 4.39
CA LEU A 72 -2.17 11.81 5.47
C LEU A 72 -3.51 12.52 5.62
N ARG A 73 -3.53 13.85 5.57
CA ARG A 73 -4.77 14.66 5.64
C ARG A 73 -5.69 14.45 4.44
N GLY A 74 -5.19 13.94 3.33
CA GLY A 74 -5.99 13.57 2.16
C GLY A 74 -6.61 12.17 2.24
N GLN A 75 -6.25 11.36 3.24
CA GLN A 75 -6.76 9.99 3.38
C GLN A 75 -8.19 9.98 3.94
N PRO A 76 -9.11 9.22 3.34
CA PRO A 76 -10.48 9.12 3.83
C PRO A 76 -10.57 8.25 5.10
N GLY A 77 -11.50 8.60 6.00
CA GLY A 77 -11.81 7.79 7.19
C GLY A 77 -10.89 8.04 8.40
N VAL A 78 -9.96 9.01 8.30
CA VAL A 78 -9.05 9.37 9.39
C VAL A 78 -9.13 10.84 9.75
N GLU A 79 -9.20 11.12 11.05
CA GLU A 79 -8.97 12.44 11.64
C GLU A 79 -7.46 12.61 11.86
N VAL A 80 -6.90 13.76 11.49
CA VAL A 80 -5.46 14.03 11.59
C VAL A 80 -5.21 15.31 12.37
N LEU A 81 -4.40 15.22 13.43
CA LEU A 81 -3.92 16.39 14.17
C LEU A 81 -2.40 16.39 14.22
N THR A 82 -1.78 17.54 13.99
CA THR A 82 -0.32 17.69 14.11
C THR A 82 -0.02 18.66 15.24
N ASN A 83 0.86 18.25 16.16
CA ASN A 83 1.39 19.11 17.22
C ASN A 83 2.90 19.34 17.01
N GLN A 84 3.58 19.95 17.98
CA GLN A 84 5.02 20.28 17.87
C GLN A 84 5.94 19.04 17.87
N MET A 85 5.44 17.88 18.28
CA MET A 85 6.24 16.66 18.46
C MET A 85 5.88 15.55 17.47
N SER A 86 4.59 15.41 17.11
CA SER A 86 4.09 14.29 16.34
C SER A 86 2.82 14.61 15.57
N THR A 87 2.43 13.67 14.70
CA THR A 87 1.14 13.65 14.02
C THR A 87 0.30 12.53 14.59
N GLN A 88 -0.90 12.84 15.05
CA GLN A 88 -1.86 11.90 15.59
C GLN A 88 -2.95 11.59 14.55
N LEU A 89 -3.36 10.35 14.51
CA LEU A 89 -4.45 9.81 13.70
C LEU A 89 -5.51 9.23 14.62
N ARG A 90 -6.77 9.37 14.22
CA ARG A 90 -7.90 8.71 14.87
C ARG A 90 -8.89 8.24 13.80
N GLY A 91 -9.38 7.01 13.94
CA GLY A 91 -10.27 6.41 12.95
C GLY A 91 -10.41 4.91 13.16
N GLU A 92 -11.10 4.23 12.24
CA GLU A 92 -11.14 2.77 12.23
C GLU A 92 -9.74 2.20 11.96
N LEU A 93 -9.40 1.10 12.62
CA LEU A 93 -8.09 0.44 12.49
C LEU A 93 -7.68 0.23 11.03
N GLU A 94 -8.61 -0.23 10.19
CA GLU A 94 -8.36 -0.48 8.78
C GLU A 94 -8.10 0.81 7.99
N ASP A 95 -8.83 1.88 8.30
CA ASP A 95 -8.66 3.19 7.67
C ASP A 95 -7.33 3.83 8.08
N VAL A 96 -6.99 3.76 9.36
CA VAL A 96 -5.71 4.23 9.89
C VAL A 96 -4.54 3.47 9.27
N GLN A 97 -4.59 2.15 9.23
CA GLN A 97 -3.51 1.35 8.65
C GLN A 97 -3.38 1.62 7.15
N ARG A 98 -4.49 1.69 6.41
CA ARG A 98 -4.50 2.01 4.98
C ARG A 98 -3.91 3.38 4.70
N ALA A 99 -4.25 4.39 5.50
CA ALA A 99 -3.71 5.74 5.39
C ALA A 99 -2.18 5.76 5.60
N VAL A 100 -1.71 5.09 6.67
CA VAL A 100 -0.28 4.98 6.98
C VAL A 100 0.46 4.26 5.86
N ASP A 101 -0.04 3.13 5.39
CA ASP A 101 0.60 2.32 4.35
C ASP A 101 0.71 3.09 3.03
N ALA A 102 -0.36 3.78 2.62
CA ALA A 102 -0.36 4.57 1.38
C ALA A 102 0.68 5.69 1.41
N CYS A 103 0.72 6.47 2.49
CA CYS A 103 1.68 7.57 2.64
C CYS A 103 3.11 7.05 2.83
N MET A 104 3.29 5.94 3.53
CA MET A 104 4.61 5.36 3.74
C MET A 104 5.20 4.82 2.43
N LYS A 105 4.36 4.18 1.60
CA LYS A 105 4.75 3.76 0.25
C LYS A 105 5.21 4.95 -0.60
N ALA A 106 4.43 6.03 -0.65
CA ALA A 106 4.77 7.21 -1.42
C ALA A 106 6.11 7.85 -1.00
N VAL A 107 6.35 7.97 0.31
CA VAL A 107 7.60 8.53 0.83
C VAL A 107 8.80 7.60 0.59
N MET A 108 8.65 6.29 0.74
CA MET A 108 9.76 5.34 0.48
C MET A 108 10.09 5.25 -1.01
N GLU A 109 9.11 5.41 -1.90
CA GLU A 109 9.32 5.47 -3.35
C GLU A 109 10.02 6.77 -3.80
N SER A 110 10.10 7.79 -2.94
CA SER A 110 10.77 9.06 -3.26
C SER A 110 12.30 8.96 -3.34
N GLY A 111 12.88 7.83 -2.92
CA GLY A 111 14.33 7.58 -2.91
C GLY A 111 15.07 8.03 -1.63
N ASP A 112 14.37 8.64 -0.66
CA ASP A 112 14.98 9.04 0.61
C ASP A 112 15.02 7.86 1.60
N ARG A 113 16.07 7.81 2.43
CA ARG A 113 16.08 6.92 3.60
C ARG A 113 15.27 7.56 4.71
N VAL A 114 14.21 6.89 5.13
CA VAL A 114 13.25 7.40 6.12
C VAL A 114 12.99 6.37 7.20
N VAL A 115 12.73 6.85 8.42
CA VAL A 115 12.25 6.05 9.55
C VAL A 115 10.90 6.59 9.96
N LEU A 116 9.89 5.72 10.05
CA LEU A 116 8.60 6.05 10.65
C LEU A 116 8.50 5.36 12.00
N VAL A 117 8.24 6.14 13.05
CA VAL A 117 7.81 5.62 14.35
C VAL A 117 6.29 5.73 14.39
N ALA A 118 5.63 4.61 14.66
CA ALA A 118 4.19 4.55 14.87
C ALA A 118 3.88 3.89 16.22
N LYS A 119 3.07 4.56 17.04
CA LYS A 119 2.53 3.99 18.28
C LYS A 119 1.03 3.88 18.13
N TYR A 120 0.49 2.70 18.34
CA TYR A 120 -0.94 2.43 18.24
C TYR A 120 -1.54 2.21 19.62
N LEU A 121 -2.68 2.82 19.85
CA LEU A 121 -3.50 2.61 21.03
C LEU A 121 -4.87 2.07 20.61
N ASN A 122 -5.27 0.98 21.25
CA ASN A 122 -6.54 0.29 21.06
C ASN A 122 -7.74 1.01 21.71
N ALA A 123 -7.75 2.34 21.66
CA ALA A 123 -8.79 3.18 22.24
C ALA A 123 -9.08 4.38 21.34
N ASP A 124 -10.34 4.81 21.34
CA ASP A 124 -10.80 5.98 20.62
C ASP A 124 -10.58 7.24 21.47
N LEU A 125 -9.33 7.72 21.53
CA LEU A 125 -9.03 8.91 22.32
C LEU A 125 -9.28 10.21 21.55
N PRO A 126 -9.83 11.25 22.21
CA PRO A 126 -9.84 12.58 21.63
C PRO A 126 -8.39 13.05 21.44
N ILE A 127 -8.08 13.52 20.24
CA ILE A 127 -6.73 14.00 19.89
C ILE A 127 -6.65 15.53 19.97
N ASP A 128 -7.78 16.23 19.95
CA ASP A 128 -7.89 17.70 19.92
C ASP A 128 -7.88 18.37 21.30
N SER A 129 -7.82 17.59 22.37
CA SER A 129 -7.87 18.07 23.75
C SER A 129 -6.85 17.34 24.64
N PRO A 130 -6.31 18.02 25.66
CA PRO A 130 -5.39 17.39 26.60
C PRO A 130 -6.12 16.32 27.43
N PRO A 131 -5.41 15.29 27.90
CA PRO A 131 -5.99 14.28 28.78
C PRO A 131 -6.52 14.93 30.07
N GLN A 132 -7.69 14.49 30.50
CA GLN A 132 -8.24 14.81 31.81
C GLN A 132 -7.67 13.80 32.81
N LEU A 133 -6.78 14.28 33.69
CA LEU A 133 -6.11 13.49 34.73
C LEU A 133 -6.87 13.55 36.05
#